data_AF-A0A3M3AU45-F1
#
_entry.id   AF-A0A3M3AU45-F1
#
_cell.length_a   1.000
_cell.length_b   1.000
_cell.length_c   1.000
_cell.angle_alpha   90.00
_cell.angle_beta   90.00
_cell.angle_gamma   90.00
#
_symmetry.space_group_name_H-M   'P 1'
#
loop_
_entity.id
_entity.type
_entity.pdbx_description
1 polymer ?
#
loop_
_entity_poly.entity_id
_entity_poly.type
_entity_poly.pdbx_seq_one_letter_code
_entity_poly.pdbx_strand_id
1 'polypeptide(L)'
;MFIYTVKVLLSMSTPIIPWMGGKRRLADRLIPLFPPHECYVEVFAGGAALYFMRPQAAPVEVLNDINGDLVTLYRVVQNHLEEFVR
;
A
#
# COMPACT_ATOMS: atom_id res chain seq x y z
N MET A 1 3.84 -11.40 13.59
CA MET A 1 2.67 -10.55 13.37
C MET A 1 3.02 -9.14 13.80
N PHE A 2 3.58 -8.36 12.88
CA PHE A 2 4.02 -6.99 13.17
C PHE A 2 3.17 -6.05 12.33
N ILE A 3 2.07 -5.60 12.94
CA ILE A 3 1.21 -4.55 12.40
C ILE A 3 1.96 -3.24 12.62
N TYR A 4 2.51 -2.66 11.55
CA TYR A 4 3.00 -1.29 11.59
C TYR A 4 2.17 -0.45 10.63
N THR A 5 1.77 0.72 11.11
CA THR A 5 1.18 1.78 10.30
C THR A 5 2.22 2.22 9.27
N VAL A 6 2.08 1.76 8.03
CA VAL A 6 2.88 2.23 6.91
C VAL A 6 2.18 3.50 6.40
N LYS A 7 2.45 4.63 7.05
CA LYS A 7 2.12 5.93 6.48
C LYS A 7 3.23 6.30 5.49
N VAL A 8 3.12 5.81 4.27
CA VAL A 8 3.96 6.27 3.16
C VAL A 8 3.38 7.61 2.70
N LEU A 9 4.05 8.70 3.04
CA LEU A 9 3.76 10.04 2.53
C LEU A 9 4.25 10.17 1.09
N LEU A 10 3.71 9.35 0.18
CA LEU A 10 3.88 9.56 -1.26
C LEU A 10 2.54 10.03 -1.81
N SER A 11 2.46 11.29 -2.23
CA SER A 11 1.25 11.83 -2.86
C SER A 11 0.98 11.07 -4.15
N MET A 12 -0.18 10.40 -4.24
CA MET A 12 -0.72 9.74 -5.44
C MET A 12 0.33 9.06 -6.34
N SER A 13 1.12 8.16 -5.77
CA SER A 13 2.07 7.34 -6.53
C SER A 13 1.37 6.14 -7.18
N THR A 14 1.88 5.67 -8.32
CA THR A 14 1.48 4.36 -8.83
C THR A 14 2.16 3.25 -7.99
N PRO A 15 1.62 2.01 -7.98
CA PRO A 15 2.28 0.88 -7.34
C PRO A 15 3.75 0.80 -7.77
N ILE A 16 4.64 0.70 -6.78
CA ILE A 16 6.09 0.82 -6.97
C ILE A 16 6.63 -0.35 -7.80
N ILE A 17 5.99 -1.51 -7.71
CA ILE A 17 6.39 -2.73 -8.41
C ILE A 17 5.22 -3.36 -9.16
N PRO A 18 5.45 -3.99 -10.32
CA PRO A 18 4.49 -4.90 -10.90
C PRO A 18 4.33 -6.12 -9.97
N TRP A 19 3.09 -6.56 -9.74
CA TRP A 19 2.80 -7.71 -8.91
C TRP A 19 1.77 -8.61 -9.58
N MET A 20 2.04 -9.92 -9.59
CA MET A 20 1.06 -10.89 -10.08
C MET A 20 -0.19 -10.85 -9.21
N GLY A 21 -1.37 -10.74 -9.83
CA GLY A 21 -2.64 -10.56 -9.11
C GLY A 21 -2.88 -9.12 -8.62
N GLY A 22 -2.10 -8.14 -9.09
CA GLY A 22 -2.31 -6.73 -8.79
C GLY A 22 -3.71 -6.23 -9.19
N LYS A 23 -4.42 -5.60 -8.25
CA LYS A 23 -5.83 -5.21 -8.40
C LYS A 23 -6.03 -3.88 -9.16
N ARG A 24 -4.99 -3.38 -9.85
CA ARG A 24 -5.01 -2.08 -10.54
C ARG A 24 -6.19 -1.94 -11.51
N ARG A 25 -6.48 -2.98 -12.30
CA ARG A 25 -7.60 -3.00 -13.26
C ARG A 25 -8.98 -3.09 -12.61
N LEU A 26 -9.05 -3.45 -11.33
CA LEU A 26 -10.28 -3.56 -10.57
C LEU A 26 -10.50 -2.37 -9.64
N ALA A 27 -9.51 -1.47 -9.49
CA ALA A 27 -9.54 -0.37 -8.53
C ALA A 27 -10.77 0.53 -8.72
N ASP A 28 -11.07 0.93 -9.95
CA ASP A 28 -12.21 1.79 -10.28
C ASP A 28 -13.57 1.17 -9.91
N ARG A 29 -13.63 -0.17 -9.81
CA ARG A 29 -14.83 -0.91 -9.41
C ARG A 29 -14.89 -1.19 -7.92
N LEU A 30 -13.73 -1.38 -7.26
CA LEU A 30 -13.65 -1.78 -5.86
C LEU A 30 -13.64 -0.58 -4.91
N ILE A 31 -12.90 0.47 -5.23
CA ILE A 31 -12.74 1.65 -4.36
C ILE A 31 -14.09 2.32 -4.05
N PRO A 32 -15.02 2.51 -5.01
CA PRO A 32 -16.34 3.10 -4.70
C PRO A 32 -17.20 2.27 -3.75
N LEU A 33 -16.88 0.98 -3.58
CA LEU A 33 -17.60 0.08 -2.68
C LEU A 33 -17.07 0.13 -1.24
N PHE A 34 -15.99 0.88 -0.99
CA PHE A 34 -15.43 0.98 0.34
C PHE A 34 -16.35 1.85 1.21
N PRO A 35 -16.81 1.36 2.37
CA PRO A 35 -17.57 2.18 3.30
C PRO A 35 -16.68 3.29 3.88
N PRO A 36 -17.25 4.36 4.46
CA PRO A 36 -16.48 5.27 5.29
C PRO A 36 -15.71 4.51 6.37
N HIS A 37 -14.42 4.82 6.52
CA HIS A 37 -13.53 4.11 7.45
C HIS A 37 -12.44 5.04 7.97
N GLU A 38 -12.02 4.80 9.21
CA GLU A 38 -10.88 5.48 9.83
C GLU A 38 -9.60 4.64 9.74
N CYS A 39 -9.75 3.34 9.50
CA CYS A 39 -8.66 2.37 9.39
C CYS A 39 -8.82 1.57 8.10
N TYR A 40 -7.81 1.64 7.24
CA TYR A 40 -7.69 0.76 6.09
C TYR A 40 -6.69 -0.34 6.37
N VAL A 41 -7.08 -1.57 6.06
CA VAL A 41 -6.23 -2.75 6.25
C VAL A 41 -6.21 -3.57 4.97
N GLU A 42 -5.02 -3.78 4.41
CA GLU A 42 -4.78 -4.69 3.29
C GLU A 42 -3.93 -5.87 3.78
N VAL A 43 -4.60 -6.98 4.10
CA VAL A 43 -3.96 -8.17 4.70
C VAL A 43 -3.06 -8.92 3.72
N PHE A 44 -3.37 -8.80 2.42
CA PHE A 44 -2.63 -9.37 1.30
C PHE A 44 -2.29 -8.25 0.33
N ALA A 45 -1.36 -7.38 0.74
CA ALA A 45 -1.04 -6.17 0.02
C ALA A 45 -0.54 -6.45 -1.39
N GLY A 46 0.34 -7.45 -1.58
CA GLY A 46 1.08 -7.60 -2.83
C GLY A 46 1.69 -6.27 -3.26
N GLY A 47 1.43 -5.82 -4.49
CA GLY A 47 1.86 -4.50 -4.97
C GLY A 47 1.11 -3.29 -4.38
N ALA A 48 0.22 -3.48 -3.39
CA ALA A 48 -0.54 -2.43 -2.70
C ALA A 48 -1.34 -1.51 -3.65
N ALA A 49 -1.97 -2.11 -4.67
CA ALA A 49 -2.62 -1.36 -5.75
C ALA A 49 -3.77 -0.47 -5.25
N LEU A 50 -4.63 -0.99 -4.37
CA LEU A 50 -5.77 -0.24 -3.86
C LEU A 50 -5.33 0.81 -2.84
N TYR A 51 -4.31 0.51 -2.04
CA TYR A 51 -3.67 1.49 -1.15
C TYR A 51 -3.26 2.76 -1.91
N PHE A 52 -2.51 2.62 -3.00
CA PHE A 52 -1.97 3.74 -3.76
C PHE A 52 -2.99 4.44 -4.66
N MET A 53 -4.03 3.73 -5.11
CA MET A 53 -5.03 4.27 -6.05
C MET A 53 -6.25 4.87 -5.38
N ARG A 54 -6.46 4.67 -4.07
CA ARG A 54 -7.55 5.33 -3.36
C ARG A 54 -7.36 6.85 -3.41
N PRO A 55 -8.44 7.61 -3.67
CA PRO A 55 -8.35 9.07 -3.77
C PRO A 55 -8.06 9.74 -2.42
N GLN A 56 -8.35 9.04 -1.31
CA GLN A 56 -8.15 9.53 0.05
C GLN A 56 -7.56 8.42 0.91
N ALA A 57 -6.49 8.72 1.61
CA ALA A 57 -5.93 7.84 2.64
C ALA A 57 -6.78 7.93 3.91
N ALA A 58 -6.93 6.81 4.61
CA ALA A 58 -7.54 6.79 5.93
C ALA A 58 -6.55 7.35 6.98
N PRO A 59 -7.05 7.82 8.14
CA PRO A 59 -6.22 8.21 9.28
C PRO A 59 -5.22 7.14 9.70
N VAL A 60 -5.64 5.87 9.69
CA VAL A 60 -4.83 4.69 10.00
C VAL A 60 -4.79 3.77 8.79
N GLU A 61 -3.60 3.31 8.45
CA GLU A 61 -3.35 2.52 7.24
C GLU A 61 -2.40 1.37 7.58
N VAL A 62 -2.83 0.13 7.31
CA VAL A 62 -2.09 -1.09 7.62
C VAL A 62 -1.92 -1.91 6.35
N LEU A 63 -0.66 -2.12 5.96
CA LEU A 63 -0.30 -3.04 4.89
C LEU A 63 0.40 -4.26 5.49
N ASN A 64 -0.08 -5.45 5.11
CA ASN A 64 0.52 -6.71 5.49
C ASN A 64 0.70 -7.59 4.26
N ASP A 65 1.76 -8.40 4.27
CA ASP A 65 1.95 -9.51 3.34
C ASP A 65 2.81 -10.58 4.03
N ILE A 66 2.71 -11.83 3.58
CA ILE A 66 3.56 -12.91 4.07
C ILE A 66 4.98 -12.82 3.47
N ASN A 67 5.12 -12.16 2.31
CA ASN A 67 6.40 -11.97 1.67
C ASN A 67 7.24 -10.94 2.44
N GLY A 68 8.27 -11.41 3.15
CA GLY A 68 9.15 -10.57 3.95
C GLY A 68 9.98 -9.56 3.16
N ASP A 69 10.40 -9.91 1.93
CA ASP A 69 11.15 -9.01 1.05
C ASP A 69 10.28 -7.85 0.58
N LEU A 70 9.01 -8.14 0.25
CA LEU A 70 8.02 -7.13 -0.12
C LEU A 70 7.76 -6.14 1.03
N VAL A 71 7.55 -6.67 2.24
CA VAL A 71 7.38 -5.84 3.44
C VAL A 71 8.63 -5.01 3.71
N THR A 72 9.81 -5.58 3.52
CA THR A 72 11.09 -4.88 3.68
C THR A 72 11.24 -3.76 2.66
N LEU A 73 10.92 -4.00 1.38
CA LEU A 73 10.93 -2.99 0.33
C LEU A 73 10.08 -1.77 0.72
N TYR A 74 8.82 -2.00 1.12
CA TYR A 74 7.94 -0.89 1.51
C TYR A 74 8.47 -0.12 2.73
N ARG A 75 9.10 -0.81 3.69
CA ARG A 75 9.73 -0.16 4.85
C ARG A 75 10.96 0.67 4.46
N VAL A 76 11.79 0.17 3.56
CA VAL A 76 12.97 0.89 3.07
C VAL A 76 12.52 2.12 2.29
N VAL A 77 11.58 1.97 1.36
CA VAL A 77 11.00 3.12 0.63
C VAL A 77 10.40 4.15 1.58
N GLN A 78 9.74 3.72 2.66
CA GLN A 78 9.14 4.64 3.62
C GLN A 78 10.18 5.43 4.44
N ASN A 79 11.26 4.78 4.88
CA ASN A 79 12.15 5.32 5.91
C ASN A 79 13.53 5.76 5.36
N HIS A 80 13.92 5.27 4.18
CA HIS A 80 15.25 5.39 3.59
C HIS A 80 15.17 5.58 2.07
N LEU A 81 14.21 6.40 1.60
CA LEU A 81 13.97 6.59 0.17
C LEU A 81 15.20 7.13 -0.55
N GLU A 82 15.91 8.09 0.04
CA GLU A 82 17.07 8.74 -0.56
C GLU A 82 18.23 7.77 -0.78
N GLU A 83 18.47 6.86 0.17
CA GLU A 83 19.49 5.83 0.06
C GLU A 83 19.09 4.75 -0.94
N PHE A 84 17.80 4.44 -1.04
CA PHE A 84 17.29 3.42 -1.96
C PHE A 84 17.36 3.84 -3.44
N VAL A 85 17.25 5.13 -3.74
CA VAL A 85 17.28 5.65 -5.13
C VAL A 85 18.67 6.02 -5.66
N ARG A 86 19.71 5.94 -4.84
CA ARG A 86 21.11 6.16 -5.27
C ARG A 86 21.69 4.91 -5.94
#